data_AF-A0A8T3N2Y6-F1
#
_entry.id   AF-A0A8T3N2Y6-F1
#
_cell.length_a   1.000
_cell.length_b   1.000
_cell.length_c   1.000
_cell.angle_alpha   90.00
_cell.angle_beta   90.00
_cell.angle_gamma   90.00
#
_symmetry.space_group_name_H-M   'P 1'
#
loop_
_entity.id
_entity.type
_entity.pdbx_description
1 polymer ?
#
loop_
_entity_poly.entity_id
_entity_poly.type
_entity_poly.pdbx_seq_one_letter_code
_entity_poly.pdbx_strand_id
1 'polypeptide(L)'
;MNIDRYNALRLGFDPPNFEQKLDRKGHSILQPEHSVKPDEDVLSAWREGLAQTSKHPDSRQRLLQRQSELLPRFAEHYEQLKQLPRRTRRSLQRHCKRSLAGVALGAQPTLAATINVGGQCTLIRAIVAVNNDASPQGFCRPGRGADTIVLPRNSTQTLTAVNNTNYGATGLPTIRTQMAIMGNGSTIRRASNAPAFRLLAVVDNRGSPATCPDCSRLTLSGTTLTGGKAVNSAARFSADGGAMLNISGVITLTGSGVSGNTAAGSGGGEQYSDFGTTGNFFGGSLTLINSTVSGNRASERGGGISNGEYGSVRMTNSTVSGNTAGSDGGGVFNGYQSGVTVTNSTISGNAARNGGGIHSYDPRPGSGVHVANTTFTANTARSAGGGIYTFSLDMKGSILSGNSAADGQELYIPDNATVTASNFNVLGHRGLTNARAFVNFTSSGTDITAISDGDSPTRLGAILNRSLASNGGPTRTHALVVGSPAVMR
;
A
#
# COMPACT_ATOMS: atom_id res chain seq x y z
N MET A 1 43.80 -56.50 10.04
CA MET A 1 43.59 -56.78 8.60
C MET A 1 42.21 -56.21 8.26
N ASN A 2 42.06 -55.20 7.38
CA ASN A 2 42.35 -55.17 5.92
C ASN A 2 41.59 -56.31 5.21
N ILE A 3 40.90 -56.20 4.07
CA ILE A 3 40.81 -55.19 2.97
C ILE A 3 39.46 -55.45 2.21
N ASP A 4 38.84 -54.57 1.41
CA ASP A 4 38.61 -53.12 1.57
C ASP A 4 37.50 -52.55 0.64
N ARG A 5 37.27 -51.24 0.79
CA ARG A 5 36.62 -50.23 -0.07
C ARG A 5 36.42 -50.43 -1.59
N TYR A 6 35.29 -49.85 -2.04
CA TYR A 6 35.07 -48.92 -3.19
C TYR A 6 34.71 -49.40 -4.63
N ASN A 7 33.78 -48.61 -5.21
CA ASN A 7 33.55 -48.32 -6.65
C ASN A 7 32.94 -49.40 -7.58
N ALA A 8 32.15 -49.06 -8.63
CA ALA A 8 31.45 -47.82 -8.98
C ALA A 8 30.42 -48.05 -10.12
N LEU A 9 29.59 -47.03 -10.40
CA LEU A 9 28.70 -46.83 -11.55
C LEU A 9 27.50 -47.80 -11.69
N ARG A 10 26.37 -47.51 -12.35
CA ARG A 10 25.52 -46.34 -12.71
C ARG A 10 24.57 -46.89 -13.81
N LEU A 11 23.36 -46.32 -13.92
CA LEU A 11 22.35 -46.56 -14.99
C LEU A 11 21.43 -47.78 -14.80
N GLY A 12 20.11 -47.54 -14.84
CA GLY A 12 19.08 -48.57 -14.67
C GLY A 12 17.78 -48.12 -13.98
N PHE A 13 17.27 -46.92 -14.32
CA PHE A 13 15.90 -46.51 -13.95
C PHE A 13 15.15 -46.07 -15.21
N ASP A 14 14.31 -46.96 -15.73
CA ASP A 14 13.32 -46.60 -16.74
C ASP A 14 12.11 -45.92 -16.08
N PRO A 15 11.48 -44.92 -16.74
CA PRO A 15 10.29 -44.25 -16.23
C PRO A 15 9.02 -45.09 -16.44
N PRO A 16 8.01 -45.01 -15.56
CA PRO A 16 6.70 -45.57 -15.83
C PRO A 16 5.97 -44.77 -16.93
N ASN A 17 5.48 -45.47 -17.95
CA ASN A 17 4.71 -44.89 -19.05
C ASN A 17 3.44 -44.18 -18.58
N PHE A 18 3.20 -42.96 -19.09
CA PHE A 18 1.89 -42.30 -19.06
C PHE A 18 1.14 -42.63 -20.35
N GLU A 19 0.21 -43.59 -20.30
CA GLU A 19 -0.78 -43.75 -21.38
C GLU A 19 -1.83 -42.63 -21.32
N GLN A 20 -1.87 -41.80 -22.36
CA GLN A 20 -2.98 -40.86 -22.57
C GLN A 20 -4.20 -41.60 -23.13
N LYS A 21 -5.29 -41.65 -22.38
CA LYS A 21 -6.59 -42.15 -22.89
C LYS A 21 -7.30 -41.03 -23.67
N LEU A 22 -7.29 -41.18 -25.00
CA LEU A 22 -8.10 -40.39 -25.94
C LEU A 22 -9.51 -40.99 -26.09
N ASP A 23 -10.49 -40.16 -26.48
CA ASP A 23 -11.81 -40.64 -26.88
C ASP A 23 -11.85 -41.11 -28.35
N ARG A 24 -12.99 -41.66 -28.79
CA ARG A 24 -13.18 -42.14 -30.19
C ARG A 24 -13.20 -41.02 -31.25
N LYS A 25 -12.91 -39.76 -30.91
CA LYS A 25 -12.77 -38.64 -31.85
C LYS A 25 -11.46 -37.86 -31.67
N GLY A 26 -10.54 -38.31 -30.82
CA GLY A 26 -9.17 -37.80 -30.75
C GLY A 26 -8.99 -36.51 -29.93
N HIS A 27 -9.90 -36.17 -29.02
CA HIS A 27 -9.71 -35.03 -28.11
C HIS A 27 -9.06 -35.44 -26.78
N SER A 28 -8.18 -34.58 -26.28
CA SER A 28 -7.52 -34.76 -24.98
C SER A 28 -8.48 -34.43 -23.82
N ILE A 29 -8.77 -35.41 -22.97
CA ILE A 29 -9.57 -35.22 -21.76
C ILE A 29 -8.65 -34.79 -20.62
N LEU A 30 -8.43 -33.48 -20.48
CA LEU A 30 -7.90 -32.91 -19.24
C LEU A 30 -8.98 -32.99 -18.15
N GLN A 31 -8.89 -34.00 -17.28
CA GLN A 31 -9.62 -33.98 -16.01
C GLN A 31 -8.96 -32.98 -15.05
N PRO A 32 -9.71 -32.13 -14.32
CA PRO A 32 -9.13 -31.29 -13.27
C PRO A 32 -8.59 -32.16 -12.13
N GLU A 33 -7.30 -32.01 -11.81
CA GLU A 33 -6.70 -32.72 -10.69
C GLU A 33 -7.35 -32.32 -9.36
N HIS A 34 -7.93 -33.31 -8.68
CA HIS A 34 -8.07 -33.39 -7.22
C HIS A 34 -8.65 -32.14 -6.52
N SER A 35 -9.93 -31.83 -6.80
CA SER A 35 -10.79 -31.48 -5.66
C SER A 35 -11.03 -32.77 -4.85
N VAL A 36 -10.39 -32.89 -3.69
CA VAL A 36 -10.66 -33.99 -2.76
C VAL A 36 -12.11 -33.83 -2.29
N LYS A 37 -13.03 -34.64 -2.83
CA LYS A 37 -14.38 -34.74 -2.30
C LYS A 37 -14.28 -35.11 -0.82
N PRO A 38 -14.98 -34.42 0.10
CA PRO A 38 -15.00 -34.82 1.50
C PRO A 38 -15.47 -36.27 1.62
N ASP A 39 -14.76 -37.04 2.44
CA ASP A 39 -15.11 -38.43 2.76
C ASP A 39 -16.57 -38.52 3.25
N GLU A 40 -17.27 -39.62 3.00
CA GLU A 40 -18.67 -39.78 3.45
C GLU A 40 -18.79 -39.71 4.97
N ASP A 41 -17.74 -40.15 5.70
CA ASP A 41 -17.58 -39.94 7.14
C ASP A 41 -17.67 -38.46 7.54
N VAL A 42 -17.06 -37.58 6.76
CA VAL A 42 -17.04 -36.13 6.97
C VAL A 42 -18.38 -35.51 6.57
N LEU A 43 -18.97 -35.94 5.46
CA LEU A 43 -20.31 -35.49 5.02
C LEU A 43 -21.39 -35.88 6.03
N SER A 44 -21.30 -37.10 6.59
CA SER A 44 -22.16 -37.58 7.67
C SER A 44 -22.00 -36.75 8.95
N ALA A 45 -20.76 -36.53 9.40
CA ALA A 45 -20.48 -35.69 10.55
C ALA A 45 -20.95 -34.23 10.38
N TRP A 46 -20.82 -33.66 9.18
CA TRP A 46 -21.35 -32.32 8.86
C TRP A 46 -22.88 -32.27 8.98
N ARG A 47 -23.59 -33.29 8.46
CA ARG A 47 -25.04 -33.43 8.59
C ARG A 47 -25.48 -33.58 10.06
N GLU A 48 -24.80 -34.41 10.84
CA GLU A 48 -25.04 -34.59 12.29
C GLU A 48 -24.87 -33.26 13.04
N GLY A 49 -23.78 -32.55 12.75
CA GLY A 49 -23.49 -31.26 13.35
C GLY A 49 -24.50 -30.17 12.98
N LEU A 50 -24.93 -30.10 11.71
CA LEU A 50 -26.01 -29.20 11.29
C LEU A 50 -27.33 -29.53 12.00
N ALA A 51 -27.64 -30.81 12.21
CA ALA A 51 -28.83 -31.21 12.97
C ALA A 51 -28.80 -30.72 14.42
N GLN A 52 -27.62 -30.59 15.05
CA GLN A 52 -27.46 -29.99 16.37
C GLN A 52 -27.68 -28.46 16.40
N THR A 53 -27.54 -27.77 15.26
CA THR A 53 -27.85 -26.33 15.12
C THR A 53 -29.34 -26.03 14.96
N SER A 54 -30.21 -27.05 14.88
CA SER A 54 -31.67 -26.94 14.71
C SER A 54 -32.39 -26.05 15.72
N LYS A 55 -31.77 -25.75 16.88
CA LYS A 55 -32.30 -24.83 17.89
C LYS A 55 -32.29 -23.35 17.47
N HIS A 56 -31.61 -22.99 16.37
CA HIS A 56 -31.57 -21.63 15.82
C HIS A 56 -31.71 -21.67 14.28
N PRO A 57 -32.93 -21.49 13.71
CA PRO A 57 -33.20 -21.63 12.27
C PRO A 57 -32.28 -20.79 11.38
N ASP A 58 -32.10 -19.51 11.72
CA ASP A 58 -31.28 -18.56 10.96
C ASP A 58 -29.81 -18.97 10.88
N SER A 59 -29.30 -19.65 11.91
CA SER A 59 -27.92 -20.14 11.94
C SER A 59 -27.73 -21.29 10.95
N ARG A 60 -28.69 -22.23 10.92
CA ARG A 60 -28.68 -23.35 9.97
C ARG A 60 -28.76 -22.86 8.52
N GLN A 61 -29.60 -21.86 8.24
CA GLN A 61 -29.74 -21.30 6.89
C GLN A 61 -28.45 -20.60 6.42
N ARG A 62 -27.79 -19.81 7.29
CA ARG A 62 -26.49 -19.18 6.98
C ARG A 62 -25.37 -20.21 6.77
N LEU A 63 -25.34 -21.28 7.56
CA LEU A 63 -24.36 -22.37 7.40
C LEU A 63 -24.54 -23.14 6.08
N LEU A 64 -25.79 -23.32 5.63
CA LEU A 64 -26.10 -23.93 4.33
C LEU A 64 -25.76 -23.00 3.16
N GLN A 65 -26.08 -21.69 3.26
CA GLN A 65 -25.71 -20.69 2.25
C GLN A 65 -24.18 -20.58 2.07
N ARG A 66 -23.40 -20.83 3.12
CA ARG A 66 -21.92 -20.86 3.10
C ARG A 66 -21.34 -22.28 3.05
N GLN A 67 -22.12 -23.31 2.70
CA GLN A 67 -21.67 -24.70 2.76
C GLN A 67 -20.41 -24.96 1.91
N SER A 68 -20.29 -24.36 0.73
CA SER A 68 -19.11 -24.48 -0.14
C SER A 68 -17.82 -23.94 0.50
N GLU A 69 -17.94 -22.96 1.40
CA GLU A 69 -16.83 -22.35 2.14
C GLU A 69 -16.54 -23.10 3.45
N LEU A 70 -17.58 -23.59 4.12
CA LEU A 70 -17.50 -24.14 5.47
C LEU A 70 -17.28 -25.65 5.53
N LEU A 71 -17.76 -26.41 4.55
CA LEU A 71 -17.62 -27.87 4.53
C LEU A 71 -16.15 -28.33 4.43
N PRO A 72 -15.27 -27.74 3.59
CA PRO A 72 -13.84 -28.07 3.59
C PRO A 72 -13.15 -27.70 4.92
N ARG A 73 -13.56 -26.58 5.53
CA ARG A 73 -13.03 -26.12 6.84
C ARG A 73 -13.44 -27.04 7.99
N PHE A 74 -14.67 -27.55 7.94
CA PHE A 74 -15.16 -28.58 8.85
C PHE A 74 -14.38 -29.89 8.66
N ALA A 75 -14.18 -30.32 7.41
CA ALA A 75 -13.46 -31.55 7.10
C ALA A 75 -12.07 -31.60 7.74
N GLU A 76 -11.26 -30.56 7.49
CA GLU A 76 -9.92 -30.44 8.03
C GLU A 76 -9.90 -30.47 9.57
N HIS A 77 -10.76 -29.67 10.22
CA HIS A 77 -10.76 -29.59 11.67
C HIS A 77 -11.35 -30.85 12.34
N TYR A 78 -12.32 -31.51 11.69
CA TYR A 78 -12.87 -32.78 12.14
C TYR A 78 -11.84 -33.91 12.06
N GLU A 79 -11.01 -33.97 11.01
CA GLU A 79 -9.90 -34.93 10.92
C GLU A 79 -8.79 -34.66 11.93
N GLN A 80 -8.40 -33.39 12.15
CA GLN A 80 -7.47 -33.03 13.23
C GLN A 80 -8.01 -33.48 14.60
N LEU A 81 -9.30 -33.29 14.86
CA LEU A 81 -9.95 -33.76 16.08
C LEU A 81 -9.98 -35.30 16.15
N LYS A 82 -10.23 -36.02 15.04
CA LYS A 82 -10.16 -37.50 14.97
C LYS A 82 -8.78 -38.05 15.36
N GLN A 83 -7.71 -37.38 14.95
CA GLN A 83 -6.32 -37.77 15.27
C GLN A 83 -5.95 -37.58 16.75
N LEU A 84 -6.69 -36.79 17.53
CA LEU A 84 -6.40 -36.62 18.96
C LEU A 84 -6.63 -37.91 19.77
N PRO A 85 -5.81 -38.16 20.82
CA PRO A 85 -5.98 -39.28 21.73
C PRO A 85 -7.41 -39.36 22.30
N ARG A 86 -7.94 -40.58 22.45
CA ARG A 86 -9.34 -40.84 22.86
C ARG A 86 -9.73 -40.15 24.18
N ARG A 87 -8.77 -39.98 25.11
CA ARG A 87 -8.97 -39.24 26.37
C ARG A 87 -9.18 -37.74 26.11
N THR A 88 -8.39 -37.13 25.25
CA THR A 88 -8.45 -35.71 24.85
C THR A 88 -9.77 -35.40 24.14
N ARG A 89 -10.16 -36.20 23.13
CA ARG A 89 -11.47 -36.05 22.45
C ARG A 89 -12.64 -36.08 23.42
N ARG A 90 -12.68 -37.07 24.32
CA ARG A 90 -13.71 -37.19 25.35
C ARG A 90 -13.68 -36.08 26.40
N SER A 91 -12.56 -35.37 26.56
CA SER A 91 -12.48 -34.18 27.42
C SER A 91 -13.10 -32.97 26.72
N LEU A 92 -12.71 -32.71 25.47
CA LEU A 92 -13.24 -31.62 24.63
C LEU A 92 -14.77 -31.72 24.46
N GLN A 93 -15.28 -32.90 24.10
CA GLN A 93 -16.73 -33.12 23.95
C GLN A 93 -17.51 -32.84 25.24
N ARG A 94 -16.96 -33.21 26.41
CA ARG A 94 -17.57 -32.95 27.72
C ARG A 94 -17.50 -31.48 28.11
N HIS A 95 -16.37 -30.82 27.85
CA HIS A 95 -16.18 -29.41 28.16
C HIS A 95 -17.07 -28.50 27.30
N CYS A 96 -17.12 -28.75 25.99
CA CYS A 96 -17.96 -28.00 25.05
C CYS A 96 -19.44 -28.41 25.06
N LYS A 97 -19.81 -29.50 25.74
CA LYS A 97 -21.16 -30.12 25.74
C LYS A 97 -21.71 -30.38 24.33
N ARG A 98 -20.86 -30.85 23.41
CA ARG A 98 -21.17 -31.06 21.98
C ARG A 98 -20.54 -32.35 21.45
N SER A 99 -21.07 -32.92 20.37
CA SER A 99 -20.39 -34.02 19.66
C SER A 99 -19.09 -33.53 19.01
N LEU A 100 -18.26 -34.43 18.47
CA LEU A 100 -16.99 -34.00 17.86
C LEU A 100 -17.25 -33.11 16.61
N ALA A 101 -18.33 -33.40 15.88
CA ALA A 101 -18.84 -32.54 14.82
C ALA A 101 -19.38 -31.20 15.35
N GLY A 102 -20.11 -31.19 16.47
CA GLY A 102 -20.58 -29.96 17.11
C GLY A 102 -19.45 -29.08 17.66
N VAL A 103 -18.31 -29.68 18.04
CA VAL A 103 -17.05 -28.97 18.34
C VAL A 103 -16.43 -28.43 17.06
N ALA A 104 -16.33 -29.23 15.99
CA ALA A 104 -15.78 -28.80 14.70
C ALA A 104 -16.57 -27.64 14.05
N LEU A 105 -17.90 -27.63 14.18
CA LEU A 105 -18.77 -26.49 13.82
C LEU A 105 -18.74 -25.33 14.82
N GLY A 106 -18.35 -25.61 16.07
CA GLY A 106 -18.23 -24.61 17.13
C GLY A 106 -16.92 -23.82 17.09
N ALA A 107 -15.97 -24.23 16.24
CA ALA A 107 -14.72 -23.54 16.01
C ALA A 107 -14.94 -22.20 15.27
N GLN A 108 -15.24 -21.16 16.05
CA GLN A 108 -14.97 -19.76 15.67
C GLN A 108 -13.46 -19.59 15.38
N PRO A 109 -13.08 -18.61 14.54
CA PRO A 109 -11.97 -18.78 13.61
C PRO A 109 -10.61 -18.96 14.28
N THR A 110 -9.77 -19.79 13.65
CA THR A 110 -8.34 -19.86 13.93
C THR A 110 -7.75 -18.45 13.86
N LEU A 111 -7.06 -18.02 14.93
CA LEU A 111 -6.49 -16.69 15.05
C LEU A 111 -5.58 -16.34 13.86
N ALA A 112 -5.45 -15.04 13.60
CA ALA A 112 -4.36 -14.49 12.79
C ALA A 112 -3.00 -15.05 13.25
N ALA A 113 -2.23 -15.60 12.32
CA ALA A 113 -0.92 -16.15 12.59
C ALA A 113 0.18 -15.09 12.54
N THR A 114 1.29 -15.38 13.23
CA THR A 114 2.56 -14.67 13.06
C THR A 114 3.50 -15.54 12.24
N ILE A 115 3.84 -15.12 11.03
CA ILE A 115 4.68 -15.85 10.06
C ILE A 115 6.07 -15.22 10.04
N ASN A 116 7.04 -15.86 10.69
CA ASN A 116 8.43 -15.41 10.66
C ASN A 116 9.09 -15.79 9.32
N VAL A 117 9.59 -14.79 8.58
CA VAL A 117 10.34 -15.00 7.34
C VAL A 117 11.76 -15.48 7.67
N GLY A 118 12.17 -16.59 7.10
CA GLY A 118 13.48 -17.21 7.35
C GLY A 118 13.58 -18.63 6.79
N GLY A 119 14.80 -19.08 6.48
CA GLY A 119 15.05 -20.40 5.91
C GLY A 119 14.24 -20.65 4.63
N GLN A 120 13.38 -21.67 4.66
CA GLN A 120 12.50 -22.01 3.53
C GLN A 120 11.23 -21.15 3.44
N CYS A 121 10.88 -20.38 4.49
CA CYS A 121 9.79 -19.42 4.47
C CYS A 121 10.28 -18.05 3.98
N THR A 122 10.33 -17.87 2.66
CA THR A 122 10.69 -16.57 2.04
C THR A 122 9.51 -15.59 2.11
N LEU A 123 9.75 -14.29 1.97
CA LEU A 123 8.68 -13.27 1.91
C LEU A 123 7.64 -13.59 0.83
N ILE A 124 8.08 -14.04 -0.36
CA ILE A 124 7.19 -14.47 -1.45
C ILE A 124 6.30 -15.63 -0.99
N ARG A 125 6.87 -16.67 -0.35
CA ARG A 125 6.10 -17.81 0.16
C ARG A 125 5.15 -17.42 1.30
N ALA A 126 5.55 -16.50 2.17
CA ALA A 126 4.69 -15.98 3.24
C ALA A 126 3.47 -15.23 2.66
N ILE A 127 3.68 -14.33 1.70
CA ILE A 127 2.58 -13.61 1.03
C ILE A 127 1.67 -14.58 0.27
N VAL A 128 2.22 -15.58 -0.43
CA VAL A 128 1.41 -16.64 -1.08
C VAL A 128 0.59 -17.42 -0.04
N ALA A 129 1.15 -17.71 1.13
CA ALA A 129 0.46 -18.47 2.16
C ALA A 129 -0.74 -17.72 2.74
N VAL A 130 -0.55 -16.44 3.13
CA VAL A 130 -1.64 -15.58 3.63
C VAL A 130 -2.70 -15.32 2.56
N ASN A 131 -2.30 -15.08 1.31
CA ASN A 131 -3.24 -14.88 0.20
C ASN A 131 -4.13 -16.10 -0.14
N ASN A 132 -3.85 -17.27 0.45
CA ASN A 132 -4.53 -18.53 0.19
C ASN A 132 -5.12 -19.20 1.46
N ASP A 133 -4.91 -18.64 2.66
CA ASP A 133 -5.15 -19.32 3.96
C ASP A 133 -4.52 -20.74 4.01
N ALA A 134 -3.43 -20.98 3.28
CA ALA A 134 -2.88 -22.33 3.06
C ALA A 134 -1.35 -22.29 2.96
N SER A 135 -0.67 -23.39 3.29
CA SER A 135 0.79 -23.50 3.20
C SER A 135 1.22 -24.48 2.10
N PRO A 136 1.43 -24.04 0.85
CA PRO A 136 2.07 -24.88 -0.15
C PRO A 136 3.44 -25.34 0.37
N GLN A 137 3.62 -26.65 0.51
CA GLN A 137 4.84 -27.29 1.04
C GLN A 137 5.11 -27.08 2.55
N GLY A 138 4.18 -26.50 3.32
CA GLY A 138 4.24 -26.47 4.79
C GLY A 138 5.25 -25.50 5.43
N PHE A 139 6.02 -24.75 4.65
CA PHE A 139 7.14 -23.92 5.14
C PHE A 139 6.71 -22.64 5.88
N CYS A 140 5.60 -22.03 5.48
CA CYS A 140 5.03 -20.83 6.13
C CYS A 140 3.61 -21.17 6.59
N ARG A 141 3.32 -21.27 7.89
CA ARG A 141 1.98 -21.63 8.38
C ARG A 141 1.11 -20.36 8.55
N PRO A 142 0.13 -20.09 7.67
CA PRO A 142 -0.80 -18.99 7.87
C PRO A 142 -1.84 -19.32 8.94
N GLY A 143 -2.58 -18.31 9.38
CA GLY A 143 -3.76 -18.42 10.22
C GLY A 143 -5.00 -18.44 9.34
N ARG A 144 -6.07 -17.78 9.80
CA ARG A 144 -7.15 -17.33 8.91
C ARG A 144 -7.46 -15.87 9.21
N GLY A 145 -7.60 -15.07 8.17
CA GLY A 145 -7.80 -13.63 8.27
C GLY A 145 -6.49 -12.85 8.33
N ALA A 146 -6.41 -11.85 9.21
CA ALA A 146 -5.39 -10.79 9.17
C ALA A 146 -4.00 -11.21 9.70
N ASP A 147 -3.32 -12.12 9.00
CA ASP A 147 -1.99 -12.61 9.39
C ASP A 147 -0.91 -11.52 9.40
N THR A 148 0.09 -11.69 10.28
CA THR A 148 1.26 -10.82 10.41
C THR A 148 2.52 -11.55 9.94
N ILE A 149 3.10 -11.11 8.83
CA ILE A 149 4.41 -11.54 8.33
C ILE A 149 5.49 -10.72 9.05
N VAL A 150 6.48 -11.37 9.65
CA VAL A 150 7.56 -10.73 10.39
C VAL A 150 8.88 -10.92 9.63
N LEU A 151 9.52 -9.82 9.25
CA LEU A 151 10.86 -9.83 8.67
C LEU A 151 11.93 -9.91 9.77
N PRO A 152 13.05 -10.63 9.56
CA PRO A 152 14.19 -10.58 10.48
C PRO A 152 14.70 -9.16 10.64
N ARG A 153 15.09 -8.77 11.85
CA ARG A 153 15.49 -7.40 12.19
C ARG A 153 16.62 -6.91 11.28
N ASN A 154 16.45 -5.70 10.74
CA ASN A 154 17.39 -5.04 9.82
C ASN A 154 17.77 -5.88 8.57
N SER A 155 16.92 -6.81 8.13
CA SER A 155 17.19 -7.66 6.97
C SER A 155 17.03 -6.92 5.63
N THR A 156 17.58 -7.49 4.55
CA THR A 156 17.31 -7.02 3.19
C THR A 156 16.69 -8.13 2.34
N GLN A 157 15.43 -7.94 1.96
CA GLN A 157 14.70 -8.80 1.05
C GLN A 157 14.96 -8.32 -0.39
N THR A 158 15.91 -8.95 -1.08
CA THR A 158 16.30 -8.57 -2.44
C THR A 158 15.49 -9.37 -3.47
N LEU A 159 14.72 -8.65 -4.29
CA LEU A 159 13.93 -9.20 -5.38
C LEU A 159 14.76 -9.16 -6.68
N THR A 160 14.96 -10.32 -7.29
CA THR A 160 15.83 -10.48 -8.48
C THR A 160 15.08 -10.76 -9.78
N ALA A 161 13.79 -11.10 -9.70
CA ALA A 161 12.97 -11.48 -10.86
C ALA A 161 11.53 -10.94 -10.72
N VAL A 162 10.84 -10.83 -11.85
CA VAL A 162 9.40 -10.57 -11.90
C VAL A 162 8.65 -11.78 -11.34
N ASN A 163 7.71 -11.55 -10.42
CA ASN A 163 6.86 -12.61 -9.87
C ASN A 163 5.55 -12.76 -10.63
N ASN A 164 4.94 -11.65 -11.07
CA ASN A 164 3.70 -11.61 -11.85
C ASN A 164 3.62 -10.35 -12.73
N THR A 165 2.74 -10.37 -13.72
CA THR A 165 2.57 -9.29 -14.71
C THR A 165 1.12 -8.79 -14.85
N ASN A 166 0.19 -9.30 -14.02
CA ASN A 166 -1.27 -9.07 -14.14
C ASN A 166 -1.68 -7.59 -14.21
N TYR A 167 -0.92 -6.70 -13.55
CA TYR A 167 -1.12 -5.25 -13.53
C TYR A 167 0.17 -4.52 -13.94
N GLY A 168 1.00 -5.16 -14.77
CA GLY A 168 2.40 -4.81 -14.97
C GLY A 168 3.36 -5.62 -14.07
N ALA A 169 4.63 -5.63 -14.47
CA ALA A 169 5.68 -6.43 -13.83
C ALA A 169 5.87 -6.05 -12.36
N THR A 170 5.65 -7.02 -11.47
CA THR A 170 5.69 -6.87 -10.01
C THR A 170 6.55 -7.97 -9.38
N GLY A 171 7.44 -7.61 -8.46
CA GLY A 171 8.42 -8.52 -7.84
C GLY A 171 7.91 -9.36 -6.66
N LEU A 172 6.83 -8.93 -6.01
CA LEU A 172 6.10 -9.71 -5.01
C LEU A 172 4.74 -10.18 -5.56
N PRO A 173 4.15 -11.26 -5.00
CA PRO A 173 2.79 -11.67 -5.33
C PRO A 173 1.77 -10.56 -5.05
N THR A 174 0.77 -10.43 -5.91
CA THR A 174 -0.34 -9.48 -5.70
C THR A 174 -1.06 -9.77 -4.39
N ILE A 175 -1.21 -8.76 -3.55
CA ILE A 175 -1.89 -8.84 -2.25
C ILE A 175 -3.39 -8.59 -2.47
N ARG A 176 -4.21 -9.58 -2.06
CA ARG A 176 -5.68 -9.60 -2.25
C ARG A 176 -6.47 -9.92 -0.97
N THR A 177 -5.76 -10.21 0.10
CA THR A 177 -6.26 -10.47 1.46
C THR A 177 -5.82 -9.35 2.39
N GLN A 178 -6.36 -9.29 3.60
CA GLN A 178 -5.80 -8.46 4.67
C GLN A 178 -4.55 -9.11 5.26
N MET A 179 -3.45 -8.34 5.35
CA MET A 179 -2.21 -8.78 5.99
C MET A 179 -1.42 -7.61 6.57
N ALA A 180 -0.61 -7.90 7.58
CA ALA A 180 0.42 -7.01 8.10
C ALA A 180 1.82 -7.54 7.75
N ILE A 181 2.76 -6.63 7.47
CA ILE A 181 4.18 -6.92 7.32
C ILE A 181 4.93 -6.06 8.34
N MET A 182 5.51 -6.71 9.34
CA MET A 182 6.36 -6.10 10.36
C MET A 182 7.82 -6.17 9.89
N GLY A 183 8.34 -5.03 9.44
CA GLY A 183 9.66 -4.93 8.82
C GLY A 183 10.84 -4.98 9.80
N ASN A 184 10.67 -4.54 11.05
CA ASN A 184 11.77 -4.49 12.03
C ASN A 184 13.03 -3.77 11.52
N GLY A 185 12.87 -2.67 10.77
CA GLY A 185 13.96 -1.93 10.14
C GLY A 185 14.45 -2.52 8.80
N SER A 186 13.77 -3.52 8.26
CA SER A 186 14.19 -4.20 7.02
C SER A 186 13.96 -3.36 5.77
N THR A 187 14.68 -3.72 4.71
CA THR A 187 14.50 -3.17 3.36
C THR A 187 13.96 -4.24 2.41
N ILE A 188 12.93 -3.93 1.63
CA ILE A 188 12.51 -4.68 0.45
C ILE A 188 12.99 -3.90 -0.78
N ARG A 189 13.81 -4.54 -1.63
CA ARG A 189 14.49 -3.86 -2.73
C ARG A 189 14.56 -4.69 -4.00
N ARG A 190 14.39 -4.04 -5.16
CA ARG A 190 14.72 -4.61 -6.48
C ARG A 190 16.23 -4.62 -6.67
N ALA A 191 16.84 -5.74 -7.03
CA ALA A 191 18.26 -5.78 -7.38
C ALA A 191 18.55 -4.87 -8.58
N SER A 192 19.70 -4.19 -8.60
CA SER A 192 20.03 -3.21 -9.65
C SER A 192 20.01 -3.85 -11.05
N ASN A 193 20.59 -5.04 -11.17
CA ASN A 193 20.69 -5.87 -12.37
C ASN A 193 19.44 -6.71 -12.70
N ALA A 194 18.40 -6.68 -11.87
CA ALA A 194 17.15 -7.37 -12.19
C ALA A 194 16.42 -6.69 -13.38
N PRO A 195 15.42 -7.36 -13.99
CA PRO A 195 14.46 -6.70 -14.88
C PRO A 195 13.75 -5.52 -14.21
N ALA A 196 13.12 -4.66 -15.00
CA ALA A 196 12.25 -3.61 -14.48
C ALA A 196 10.96 -4.24 -13.92
N PHE A 197 10.67 -3.97 -12.64
CA PHE A 197 9.40 -4.26 -11.98
C PHE A 197 9.20 -3.37 -10.75
N ARG A 198 7.94 -3.13 -10.37
CA ARG A 198 7.60 -2.56 -9.07
C ARG A 198 7.71 -3.59 -7.96
N LEU A 199 7.80 -3.16 -6.70
CA LEU A 199 8.03 -4.07 -5.58
C LEU A 199 6.77 -4.83 -5.20
N LEU A 200 5.64 -4.15 -5.05
CA LEU A 200 4.37 -4.76 -4.62
C LEU A 200 3.14 -4.16 -5.32
N ALA A 201 2.06 -4.93 -5.33
CA ALA A 201 0.74 -4.48 -5.75
C ALA A 201 -0.32 -5.00 -4.78
N VAL A 202 -1.23 -4.12 -4.35
CA VAL A 202 -2.43 -4.42 -3.56
C VAL A 202 -3.63 -4.16 -4.45
N VAL A 203 -4.49 -5.16 -4.65
CA VAL A 203 -5.59 -5.06 -5.62
C VAL A 203 -6.85 -5.71 -5.06
N ASP A 204 -7.98 -5.00 -5.08
CA ASP A 204 -9.31 -5.62 -4.99
C ASP A 204 -10.04 -5.54 -6.33
N ASN A 205 -10.48 -6.71 -6.81
CA ASN A 205 -11.19 -6.86 -8.09
C ASN A 205 -12.71 -7.04 -7.92
N ARG A 206 -13.23 -7.05 -6.68
CA ARG A 206 -14.65 -7.40 -6.40
C ARG A 206 -15.64 -6.24 -6.50
N GLY A 207 -15.15 -5.01 -6.58
CA GLY A 207 -15.97 -3.81 -6.65
C GLY A 207 -16.52 -3.40 -5.27
N SER A 208 -16.21 -2.15 -4.89
CA SER A 208 -16.55 -1.50 -3.61
C SER A 208 -16.00 -2.18 -2.33
N PRO A 209 -15.35 -1.42 -1.43
CA PRO A 209 -14.94 -1.90 -0.09
C PRO A 209 -16.09 -2.49 0.74
N ALA A 210 -17.35 -2.21 0.39
CA ALA A 210 -18.52 -2.76 1.05
C ALA A 210 -18.73 -4.28 0.82
N THR A 211 -18.14 -4.88 -0.23
CA THR A 211 -18.36 -6.29 -0.57
C THR A 211 -17.39 -7.26 0.14
N CYS A 212 -16.27 -6.76 0.68
CA CYS A 212 -15.43 -7.51 1.62
C CYS A 212 -14.62 -6.56 2.54
N PRO A 213 -15.00 -6.42 3.83
CA PRO A 213 -14.27 -5.58 4.78
C PRO A 213 -12.81 -5.99 5.02
N ASP A 214 -12.51 -7.30 4.94
CA ASP A 214 -11.23 -7.91 5.31
C ASP A 214 -10.32 -8.18 4.09
N CYS A 215 -10.56 -7.48 2.98
CA CYS A 215 -9.92 -7.78 1.69
C CYS A 215 -8.97 -6.68 1.21
N SER A 216 -7.86 -7.11 0.59
CA SER A 216 -6.87 -6.24 -0.04
C SER A 216 -6.40 -5.07 0.85
N ARG A 217 -6.09 -5.38 2.12
CA ARG A 217 -5.56 -4.42 3.11
C ARG A 217 -4.13 -4.78 3.49
N LEU A 218 -3.18 -3.90 3.20
CA LEU A 218 -1.78 -4.06 3.60
C LEU A 218 -1.43 -3.05 4.70
N THR A 219 -0.95 -3.53 5.85
CA THR A 219 -0.24 -2.69 6.83
C THR A 219 1.25 -2.99 6.78
N LEU A 220 2.09 -1.99 6.49
CA LEU A 220 3.55 -2.14 6.40
C LEU A 220 4.24 -1.25 7.44
N SER A 221 4.79 -1.89 8.47
CA SER A 221 5.44 -1.21 9.60
C SER A 221 6.96 -1.31 9.51
N GLY A 222 7.68 -0.23 9.77
CA GLY A 222 9.15 -0.23 9.93
C GLY A 222 9.91 -0.84 8.74
N THR A 223 9.48 -0.58 7.51
CA THR A 223 10.07 -1.15 6.28
C THR A 223 10.47 -0.07 5.28
N THR A 224 11.60 -0.23 4.60
CA THR A 224 11.98 0.60 3.45
C THR A 224 11.72 -0.12 2.12
N LEU A 225 11.02 0.53 1.20
CA LEU A 225 10.74 0.09 -0.17
C LEU A 225 11.60 0.90 -1.16
N THR A 226 12.51 0.25 -1.89
CA THR A 226 13.48 0.96 -2.73
C THR A 226 13.92 0.25 -4.02
N GLY A 227 14.38 1.02 -5.01
CA GLY A 227 14.91 0.55 -6.29
C GLY A 227 13.87 0.00 -7.26
N GLY A 228 12.58 0.00 -6.89
CA GLY A 228 11.49 -0.42 -7.75
C GLY A 228 11.42 0.41 -9.03
N LYS A 229 11.10 -0.24 -10.15
CA LYS A 229 11.10 0.39 -11.48
C LYS A 229 9.91 -0.11 -12.30
N ALA A 230 8.83 0.65 -12.36
CA ALA A 230 7.73 0.39 -13.30
C ALA A 230 8.07 1.00 -14.68
N VAL A 231 7.66 0.32 -15.76
CA VAL A 231 7.90 0.71 -17.15
C VAL A 231 6.72 0.34 -18.03
N ASN A 232 6.46 1.13 -19.08
CA ASN A 232 5.44 0.81 -20.09
C ASN A 232 5.61 -0.62 -20.64
N SER A 233 4.51 -1.37 -20.64
CA SER A 233 4.35 -2.65 -21.32
C SER A 233 2.88 -2.86 -21.68
N ALA A 234 2.55 -3.95 -22.38
CA ALA A 234 1.18 -4.23 -22.84
C ALA A 234 0.13 -4.42 -21.71
N ALA A 235 0.55 -4.55 -20.44
CA ALA A 235 -0.36 -4.71 -19.32
C ALA A 235 -0.96 -3.37 -18.86
N ARG A 236 -2.24 -3.40 -18.48
CA ARG A 236 -2.92 -2.24 -17.86
C ARG A 236 -2.22 -1.87 -16.55
N PHE A 237 -2.07 -0.56 -16.30
CA PHE A 237 -1.31 0.00 -15.17
C PHE A 237 0.18 -0.35 -15.15
N SER A 238 0.80 -0.70 -16.28
CA SER A 238 2.20 -1.17 -16.31
C SER A 238 3.24 -0.12 -15.91
N ALA A 239 2.99 1.15 -16.21
CA ALA A 239 3.84 2.29 -15.85
C ALA A 239 3.78 2.66 -14.36
N ASP A 240 2.69 2.28 -13.69
CA ASP A 240 2.27 2.91 -12.44
C ASP A 240 2.96 2.33 -11.22
N GLY A 241 3.03 3.13 -10.15
CA GLY A 241 3.41 2.65 -8.84
C GLY A 241 4.80 2.01 -8.82
N GLY A 242 5.83 2.74 -9.26
CA GLY A 242 7.22 2.28 -9.34
C GLY A 242 7.74 1.53 -8.09
N ALA A 243 7.26 1.89 -6.89
CA ALA A 243 7.41 1.10 -5.67
C ALA A 243 6.18 0.22 -5.40
N MET A 244 5.00 0.86 -5.32
CA MET A 244 3.74 0.28 -4.89
C MET A 244 2.59 0.69 -5.81
N LEU A 245 1.75 -0.28 -6.16
CA LEU A 245 0.47 -0.05 -6.84
C LEU A 245 -0.69 -0.44 -5.90
N ASN A 246 -1.68 0.43 -5.73
CA ASN A 246 -2.91 0.16 -4.99
C ASN A 246 -4.13 0.39 -5.88
N ILE A 247 -4.92 -0.65 -6.12
CA ILE A 247 -6.15 -0.61 -6.93
C ILE A 247 -7.30 -1.06 -6.05
N SER A 248 -8.19 -0.13 -5.69
CA SER A 248 -9.37 -0.35 -4.83
C SER A 248 -9.09 -0.89 -3.42
N GLY A 249 -7.82 -1.13 -3.06
CA GLY A 249 -7.39 -1.66 -1.77
C GLY A 249 -7.01 -0.58 -0.75
N VAL A 250 -6.47 -1.00 0.40
CA VAL A 250 -6.04 -0.08 1.46
C VAL A 250 -4.59 -0.37 1.86
N ILE A 251 -3.71 0.63 1.78
CA ILE A 251 -2.33 0.57 2.23
C ILE A 251 -2.11 1.52 3.41
N THR A 252 -1.59 1.00 4.52
CA THR A 252 -1.15 1.78 5.68
C THR A 252 0.36 1.61 5.87
N LEU A 253 1.12 2.69 5.75
CA LEU A 253 2.54 2.76 6.06
C LEU A 253 2.75 3.38 7.44
N THR A 254 3.47 2.70 8.33
CA THR A 254 3.79 3.21 9.69
C THR A 254 5.29 3.12 9.95
N GLY A 255 5.97 4.24 10.19
CA GLY A 255 7.43 4.22 10.39
C GLY A 255 8.21 3.69 9.18
N SER A 256 7.64 3.81 7.98
CA SER A 256 8.13 3.15 6.76
C SER A 256 8.65 4.16 5.74
N GLY A 257 9.54 3.70 4.85
CA GLY A 257 10.18 4.51 3.81
C GLY A 257 9.81 4.04 2.40
N VAL A 258 9.57 4.97 1.47
CA VAL A 258 9.47 4.70 0.03
C VAL A 258 10.47 5.61 -0.66
N SER A 259 11.58 5.06 -1.18
CA SER A 259 12.66 5.89 -1.72
C SER A 259 13.45 5.31 -2.87
N GLY A 260 13.94 6.17 -3.77
CA GLY A 260 14.78 5.75 -4.91
C GLY A 260 14.05 4.82 -5.89
N ASN A 261 12.73 5.00 -6.05
CA ASN A 261 11.93 4.25 -7.00
C ASN A 261 11.66 5.07 -8.26
N THR A 262 11.29 4.41 -9.36
CA THR A 262 11.00 5.06 -10.64
C THR A 262 9.74 4.51 -11.28
N ALA A 263 8.86 5.39 -11.74
CA ALA A 263 7.79 5.11 -12.68
C ALA A 263 8.15 5.79 -14.00
N ALA A 264 8.17 5.04 -15.11
CA ALA A 264 8.63 5.54 -16.40
C ALA A 264 7.73 5.07 -17.54
N GLY A 265 6.94 6.00 -18.07
CA GLY A 265 6.30 5.89 -19.37
C GLY A 265 7.04 6.63 -20.47
N SER A 266 6.77 6.18 -21.70
CA SER A 266 7.28 6.79 -22.93
C SER A 266 6.22 7.75 -23.47
N GLY A 267 6.60 9.00 -23.73
CA GLY A 267 5.66 9.99 -24.25
C GLY A 267 5.15 9.63 -25.64
N GLY A 268 3.83 9.73 -25.85
CA GLY A 268 3.20 9.60 -27.16
C GLY A 268 1.82 8.96 -27.10
N GLY A 269 0.76 9.77 -27.18
CA GLY A 269 -0.61 9.32 -27.37
C GLY A 269 -1.43 9.20 -26.08
N GLU A 270 -2.73 9.46 -26.20
CA GLU A 270 -3.67 9.55 -25.09
C GLU A 270 -4.17 8.18 -24.58
N GLN A 271 -4.75 8.22 -23.38
CA GLN A 271 -5.34 7.10 -22.61
C GLN A 271 -4.32 6.27 -21.78
N TYR A 272 -4.51 6.30 -20.46
CA TYR A 272 -3.64 5.73 -19.41
C TYR A 272 -2.31 6.46 -19.18
N SER A 273 -2.40 7.75 -18.80
CA SER A 273 -1.28 8.58 -18.31
C SER A 273 -0.52 7.94 -17.13
N ASP A 274 0.77 8.22 -16.95
CA ASP A 274 1.56 7.59 -15.87
C ASP A 274 1.21 8.13 -14.49
N PHE A 275 1.11 7.24 -13.50
CA PHE A 275 0.69 7.58 -12.13
C PHE A 275 1.70 7.15 -11.05
N GLY A 276 2.79 7.92 -10.92
CA GLY A 276 3.62 8.03 -9.73
C GLY A 276 4.38 6.80 -9.23
N THR A 277 5.20 6.97 -8.19
CA THR A 277 5.93 5.83 -7.59
C THR A 277 5.16 5.10 -6.50
N THR A 278 4.17 5.77 -5.90
CA THR A 278 3.04 5.13 -5.21
C THR A 278 1.76 5.51 -5.94
N GLY A 279 1.18 4.57 -6.70
CA GLY A 279 -0.08 4.78 -7.44
C GLY A 279 -1.27 4.27 -6.65
N ASN A 280 -2.33 5.08 -6.53
CA ASN A 280 -3.51 4.78 -5.71
C ASN A 280 -4.82 5.05 -6.50
N PHE A 281 -5.67 4.06 -6.74
CA PHE A 281 -6.69 4.11 -7.79
C PHE A 281 -8.06 3.52 -7.45
N PHE A 282 -9.09 3.96 -8.16
CA PHE A 282 -10.46 3.41 -8.18
C PHE A 282 -11.03 3.21 -6.77
N GLY A 283 -10.92 4.22 -5.92
CA GLY A 283 -11.34 4.14 -4.51
C GLY A 283 -10.26 3.61 -3.55
N GLY A 284 -9.04 3.37 -4.04
CA GLY A 284 -7.91 2.98 -3.19
C GLY A 284 -7.62 4.01 -2.10
N SER A 285 -7.11 3.55 -0.96
CA SER A 285 -6.70 4.42 0.15
C SER A 285 -5.23 4.19 0.56
N LEU A 286 -4.47 5.27 0.67
CA LEU A 286 -3.11 5.29 1.19
C LEU A 286 -3.06 6.13 2.48
N THR A 287 -2.61 5.52 3.57
CA THR A 287 -2.34 6.20 4.84
C THR A 287 -0.85 6.13 5.16
N LEU A 288 -0.24 7.29 5.44
CA LEU A 288 1.16 7.46 5.83
C LEU A 288 1.22 8.03 7.25
N ILE A 289 1.81 7.27 8.18
CA ILE A 289 2.00 7.65 9.58
C ILE A 289 3.48 7.55 9.90
N ASN A 290 4.10 8.61 10.43
CA ASN A 290 5.51 8.61 10.81
C ASN A 290 6.45 8.13 9.65
N SER A 291 6.07 8.38 8.39
CA SER A 291 6.64 7.72 7.22
C SER A 291 7.25 8.71 6.23
N THR A 292 8.21 8.25 5.41
CA THR A 292 8.95 9.10 4.47
C THR A 292 8.84 8.62 3.03
N VAL A 293 8.43 9.51 2.12
CA VAL A 293 8.43 9.28 0.66
C VAL A 293 9.47 10.23 0.03
N SER A 294 10.59 9.71 -0.46
CA SER A 294 11.70 10.58 -0.89
C SER A 294 12.58 10.10 -2.03
N GLY A 295 13.12 11.02 -2.83
CA GLY A 295 14.04 10.67 -3.92
C GLY A 295 13.42 9.78 -5.00
N ASN A 296 12.10 9.83 -5.17
CA ASN A 296 11.39 9.05 -6.18
C ASN A 296 11.13 9.87 -7.44
N ARG A 297 11.04 9.20 -8.60
CA ARG A 297 10.88 9.87 -9.90
C ARG A 297 9.74 9.27 -10.72
N ALA A 298 8.90 10.14 -11.29
CA ALA A 298 7.90 9.80 -12.29
C ALA A 298 8.17 10.57 -13.60
N SER A 299 7.87 9.95 -14.74
CA SER A 299 7.84 10.60 -16.07
C SER A 299 6.78 11.70 -16.16
N GLU A 300 5.54 11.41 -15.72
CA GLU A 300 4.43 12.37 -15.81
C GLU A 300 3.99 12.90 -14.44
N ARG A 301 3.24 12.11 -13.65
CA ARG A 301 2.53 12.61 -12.47
C ARG A 301 2.98 11.94 -11.17
N GLY A 302 2.92 12.69 -10.07
CA GLY A 302 3.00 12.14 -8.71
C GLY A 302 4.35 11.53 -8.37
N GLY A 303 5.43 12.32 -8.46
CA GLY A 303 6.82 11.85 -8.31
C GLY A 303 7.02 10.97 -7.07
N GLY A 304 6.48 11.42 -5.92
CA GLY A 304 6.32 10.59 -4.72
C GLY A 304 5.03 9.76 -4.76
N ILE A 305 3.88 10.42 -4.80
CA ILE A 305 2.55 9.80 -4.70
C ILE A 305 1.67 10.29 -5.86
N SER A 306 0.99 9.37 -6.54
CA SER A 306 -0.09 9.68 -7.46
C SER A 306 -1.40 9.11 -6.94
N ASN A 307 -2.27 10.00 -6.47
CA ASN A 307 -3.65 9.69 -6.13
C ASN A 307 -4.51 9.84 -7.39
N GLY A 308 -4.89 8.71 -7.98
CA GLY A 308 -5.79 8.62 -9.12
C GLY A 308 -7.26 8.75 -8.72
N GLU A 309 -8.14 8.43 -9.67
CA GLU A 309 -9.57 8.67 -9.56
C GLU A 309 -10.20 8.00 -8.33
N TYR A 310 -11.04 8.75 -7.61
CA TYR A 310 -11.70 8.35 -6.37
C TYR A 310 -10.76 7.96 -5.22
N GLY A 311 -9.45 8.16 -5.37
CA GLY A 311 -8.46 7.78 -4.37
C GLY A 311 -8.44 8.68 -3.14
N SER A 312 -7.96 8.16 -2.01
CA SER A 312 -7.68 8.94 -0.79
C SER A 312 -6.23 8.79 -0.33
N VAL A 313 -5.58 9.91 -0.03
CA VAL A 313 -4.25 9.96 0.60
C VAL A 313 -4.36 10.70 1.92
N ARG A 314 -3.91 10.08 3.02
CA ARG A 314 -3.80 10.75 4.33
C ARG A 314 -2.39 10.64 4.89
N MET A 315 -1.83 11.78 5.27
CA MET A 315 -0.45 11.91 5.78
C MET A 315 -0.48 12.53 7.17
N THR A 316 0.19 11.88 8.12
CA THR A 316 0.31 12.34 9.51
C THR A 316 1.75 12.15 9.99
N ASN A 317 2.34 13.21 10.56
CA ASN A 317 3.73 13.20 11.06
C ASN A 317 4.73 12.65 10.03
N SER A 318 4.53 12.96 8.75
CA SER A 318 5.21 12.31 7.63
C SER A 318 5.97 13.30 6.75
N THR A 319 6.92 12.81 5.95
CA THR A 319 7.77 13.67 5.10
C THR A 319 7.73 13.22 3.64
N VAL A 320 7.34 14.11 2.73
CA VAL A 320 7.41 13.90 1.27
C VAL A 320 8.47 14.84 0.72
N SER A 321 9.63 14.32 0.30
CA SER A 321 10.76 15.20 -0.05
C SER A 321 11.69 14.74 -1.18
N GLY A 322 12.19 15.69 -1.98
CA GLY A 322 13.14 15.38 -3.04
C GLY A 322 12.58 14.49 -4.15
N ASN A 323 11.25 14.46 -4.35
CA ASN A 323 10.62 13.68 -5.40
C ASN A 323 10.44 14.52 -6.68
N THR A 324 10.40 13.88 -7.85
CA THR A 324 10.34 14.59 -9.14
C THR A 324 9.32 13.98 -10.09
N ALA A 325 8.48 14.82 -10.69
CA ALA A 325 7.55 14.50 -11.76
C ALA A 325 7.89 15.33 -13.02
N GLY A 326 7.70 14.81 -14.24
CA GLY A 326 7.91 15.62 -15.45
C GLY A 326 6.73 16.55 -15.79
N SER A 327 5.53 16.21 -15.32
CA SER A 327 4.29 16.97 -15.48
C SER A 327 3.82 17.53 -14.14
N ASP A 328 3.01 16.81 -13.37
CA ASP A 328 2.21 17.45 -12.31
C ASP A 328 2.33 16.73 -10.97
N GLY A 329 2.48 17.47 -9.87
CA GLY A 329 2.56 16.91 -8.52
C GLY A 329 3.92 16.27 -8.23
N GLY A 330 4.93 17.09 -7.92
CA GLY A 330 6.29 16.60 -7.68
C GLY A 330 6.35 15.70 -6.44
N GLY A 331 5.76 16.18 -5.34
CA GLY A 331 5.52 15.38 -4.14
C GLY A 331 4.27 14.51 -4.29
N VAL A 332 3.11 15.15 -4.48
CA VAL A 332 1.81 14.48 -4.62
C VAL A 332 1.04 15.03 -5.82
N PHE A 333 0.56 14.13 -6.67
CA PHE A 333 -0.50 14.40 -7.64
C PHE A 333 -1.84 13.92 -7.07
N ASN A 334 -2.89 14.72 -7.22
CA ASN A 334 -4.27 14.40 -6.85
C ASN A 334 -5.18 14.59 -8.06
N GLY A 335 -5.80 13.49 -8.49
CA GLY A 335 -6.66 13.43 -9.66
C GLY A 335 -8.14 13.70 -9.35
N TYR A 336 -9.00 13.17 -10.21
CA TYR A 336 -10.43 13.43 -10.17
C TYR A 336 -11.16 12.79 -8.98
N GLN A 337 -12.06 13.56 -8.38
CA GLN A 337 -12.93 13.17 -7.27
C GLN A 337 -12.15 12.51 -6.11
N SER A 338 -10.95 13.03 -5.81
CA SER A 338 -9.97 12.38 -4.95
C SER A 338 -9.45 13.35 -3.88
N GLY A 339 -9.10 12.81 -2.71
CA GLY A 339 -8.80 13.63 -1.51
C GLY A 339 -7.39 13.47 -0.98
N VAL A 340 -6.74 14.59 -0.66
CA VAL A 340 -5.49 14.61 0.11
C VAL A 340 -5.72 15.29 1.46
N THR A 341 -5.36 14.61 2.55
CA THR A 341 -5.32 15.20 3.90
C THR A 341 -3.90 15.15 4.45
N VAL A 342 -3.37 16.29 4.88
CA VAL A 342 -2.00 16.45 5.37
C VAL A 342 -2.02 17.09 6.76
N THR A 343 -1.42 16.41 7.75
CA THR A 343 -1.39 16.90 9.13
C THR A 343 0.00 16.74 9.73
N ASN A 344 0.50 17.76 10.44
CA ASN A 344 1.77 17.74 11.17
C ASN A 344 2.97 17.25 10.31
N SER A 345 2.98 17.57 9.01
CA SER A 345 3.89 16.92 8.04
C SER A 345 4.82 17.93 7.36
N THR A 346 5.78 17.43 6.58
CA THR A 346 6.70 18.26 5.76
C THR A 346 6.66 17.83 4.31
N ILE A 347 6.41 18.78 3.40
CA ILE A 347 6.47 18.59 1.95
C ILE A 347 7.55 19.54 1.42
N SER A 348 8.72 19.01 1.04
CA SER A 348 9.87 19.87 0.73
C SER A 348 10.80 19.36 -0.37
N GLY A 349 11.33 20.29 -1.18
CA GLY A 349 12.34 19.95 -2.18
C GLY A 349 11.79 19.11 -3.35
N ASN A 350 10.47 19.07 -3.54
CA ASN A 350 9.86 18.30 -4.62
C ASN A 350 9.73 19.16 -5.89
N ALA A 351 9.81 18.52 -7.07
CA ALA A 351 9.90 19.21 -8.36
C ALA A 351 8.91 18.71 -9.42
N ALA A 352 8.26 19.61 -10.16
CA ALA A 352 7.33 19.30 -11.26
C ALA A 352 7.26 20.42 -12.33
N ARG A 353 6.44 20.24 -13.37
CA ARG A 353 5.97 21.36 -14.21
C ARG A 353 4.92 22.19 -13.48
N ASN A 354 3.93 21.54 -12.84
CA ASN A 354 2.91 22.20 -12.01
C ASN A 354 2.80 21.54 -10.63
N GLY A 355 2.54 22.32 -9.58
CA GLY A 355 2.36 21.79 -8.22
C GLY A 355 3.61 21.07 -7.72
N GLY A 356 4.69 21.82 -7.44
CA GLY A 356 5.97 21.23 -7.03
C GLY A 356 5.82 20.35 -5.80
N GLY A 357 5.16 20.86 -4.76
CA GLY A 357 4.76 20.08 -3.59
C GLY A 357 3.51 19.23 -3.85
N ILE A 358 2.37 19.88 -4.08
CA ILE A 358 1.09 19.23 -4.41
C ILE A 358 0.49 19.85 -5.69
N HIS A 359 -0.02 18.99 -6.57
CA HIS A 359 -0.93 19.37 -7.65
C HIS A 359 -2.28 18.66 -7.48
N SER A 360 -3.38 19.41 -7.46
CA SER A 360 -4.75 18.86 -7.44
C SER A 360 -5.58 19.47 -8.56
N TYR A 361 -6.15 18.63 -9.42
CA TYR A 361 -6.91 19.06 -10.60
C TYR A 361 -8.32 18.45 -10.60
N ASP A 362 -9.23 19.05 -9.84
CA ASP A 362 -10.66 18.85 -10.00
C ASP A 362 -11.44 20.00 -9.31
N PRO A 363 -12.30 20.76 -10.03
CA PRO A 363 -13.16 21.77 -9.43
C PRO A 363 -14.42 21.21 -8.74
N ARG A 364 -14.69 19.90 -8.82
CA ARG A 364 -15.93 19.32 -8.29
C ARG A 364 -15.90 19.16 -6.75
N PRO A 365 -17.05 19.38 -6.07
CA PRO A 365 -17.16 19.16 -4.63
C PRO A 365 -16.74 17.74 -4.21
N GLY A 366 -16.01 17.64 -3.11
CA GLY A 366 -15.50 16.37 -2.57
C GLY A 366 -14.11 15.97 -3.09
N SER A 367 -13.58 16.64 -4.12
CA SER A 367 -12.15 16.62 -4.43
C SER A 367 -11.46 17.80 -3.72
N GLY A 368 -10.32 17.59 -3.07
CA GLY A 368 -9.70 18.68 -2.32
C GLY A 368 -8.43 18.33 -1.55
N VAL A 369 -7.74 19.40 -1.13
CA VAL A 369 -6.51 19.35 -0.34
C VAL A 369 -6.79 19.98 1.03
N HIS A 370 -6.75 19.17 2.08
CA HIS A 370 -6.91 19.61 3.47
C HIS A 370 -5.56 19.58 4.18
N VAL A 371 -5.17 20.70 4.80
CA VAL A 371 -3.83 20.91 5.35
C VAL A 371 -3.90 21.51 6.75
N ALA A 372 -3.26 20.86 7.71
CA ALA A 372 -3.10 21.36 9.07
C ALA A 372 -1.65 21.22 9.54
N ASN A 373 -1.11 22.24 10.22
CA ASN A 373 0.19 22.20 10.90
C ASN A 373 1.35 21.67 10.04
N THR A 374 1.36 22.00 8.74
CA THR A 374 2.26 21.37 7.76
C THR A 374 3.18 22.42 7.14
N THR A 375 4.43 22.05 6.89
CA THR A 375 5.41 22.93 6.24
C THR A 375 5.61 22.55 4.77
N PHE A 376 5.42 23.52 3.88
CA PHE A 376 5.71 23.46 2.44
C PHE A 376 6.84 24.44 2.13
N THR A 377 8.02 23.94 1.77
CA THR A 377 9.19 24.79 1.50
C THR A 377 10.16 24.16 0.50
N ALA A 378 10.89 24.96 -0.27
CA ALA A 378 11.84 24.54 -1.31
C ALA A 378 11.24 23.65 -2.43
N ASN A 379 9.92 23.57 -2.56
CA ASN A 379 9.29 22.89 -3.70
C ASN A 379 9.34 23.79 -4.94
N THR A 380 9.49 23.19 -6.12
CA THR A 380 9.72 23.89 -7.38
C THR A 380 8.76 23.42 -8.48
N ALA A 381 8.04 24.35 -9.10
CA ALA A 381 7.30 24.11 -10.34
C ALA A 381 7.99 24.86 -11.49
N ARG A 382 7.97 24.31 -12.72
CA ARG A 382 8.45 25.03 -13.91
C ARG A 382 7.48 26.11 -14.38
N SER A 383 6.18 25.91 -14.15
CA SER A 383 5.09 26.78 -14.58
C SER A 383 4.36 27.35 -13.36
N ALA A 384 3.43 26.60 -12.76
CA ALA A 384 2.51 27.13 -11.77
C ALA A 384 2.53 26.36 -10.43
N GLY A 385 2.39 27.09 -9.31
CA GLY A 385 2.18 26.51 -7.98
C GLY A 385 3.41 25.79 -7.44
N GLY A 386 4.42 26.53 -7.01
CA GLY A 386 5.68 25.92 -6.53
C GLY A 386 5.45 25.05 -5.30
N GLY A 387 4.75 25.59 -4.30
CA GLY A 387 4.26 24.84 -3.15
C GLY A 387 3.03 24.00 -3.50
N ILE A 388 1.93 24.68 -3.85
CA ILE A 388 0.62 24.04 -4.13
C ILE A 388 0.00 24.63 -5.40
N TYR A 389 -0.55 23.76 -6.25
CA TYR A 389 -1.51 24.09 -7.31
C TYR A 389 -2.83 23.36 -7.00
N THR A 390 -3.96 24.06 -6.85
CA THR A 390 -5.25 23.41 -6.54
C THR A 390 -6.49 24.24 -6.86
N PHE A 391 -7.60 23.56 -7.18
CA PHE A 391 -8.95 24.12 -7.27
C PHE A 391 -9.72 24.09 -5.94
N SER A 392 -9.26 23.32 -4.95
CA SER A 392 -9.87 23.29 -3.61
C SER A 392 -8.80 23.14 -2.52
N LEU A 393 -8.82 24.07 -1.55
CA LEU A 393 -7.87 24.12 -0.44
C LEU A 393 -8.55 24.52 0.86
N ASP A 394 -8.29 23.76 1.91
CA ASP A 394 -8.55 24.11 3.31
C ASP A 394 -7.20 24.04 4.06
N MET A 395 -6.71 25.16 4.59
CA MET A 395 -5.36 25.28 5.14
C MET A 395 -5.32 26.10 6.43
N LYS A 396 -4.79 25.51 7.50
CA LYS A 396 -4.67 26.13 8.83
C LYS A 396 -3.36 25.80 9.55
N GLY A 397 -2.90 26.70 10.42
CA GLY A 397 -1.71 26.54 11.25
C GLY A 397 -0.42 26.16 10.50
N SER A 398 -0.36 26.42 9.19
CA SER A 398 0.62 25.83 8.28
C SER A 398 1.55 26.88 7.69
N ILE A 399 2.73 26.44 7.24
CA ILE A 399 3.75 27.30 6.63
C ILE A 399 3.84 26.97 5.14
N LEU A 400 3.64 27.97 4.30
CA LEU A 400 3.79 27.88 2.85
C LEU A 400 4.76 28.98 2.41
N SER A 401 6.05 28.65 2.44
CA SER A 401 7.11 29.66 2.31
C SER A 401 8.41 29.10 1.72
N GLY A 402 9.00 29.82 0.77
CA GLY A 402 10.27 29.48 0.13
C GLY A 402 10.13 28.46 -0.99
N ASN A 403 8.98 28.41 -1.65
CA ASN A 403 8.76 27.61 -2.86
C ASN A 403 8.98 28.48 -4.11
N SER A 404 9.07 27.88 -5.31
CA SER A 404 9.41 28.58 -6.56
C SER A 404 8.57 28.10 -7.74
N ALA A 405 8.11 29.04 -8.57
CA ALA A 405 7.41 28.81 -9.84
C ALA A 405 7.57 30.03 -10.77
N ALA A 406 7.07 29.94 -12.02
CA ALA A 406 6.86 31.14 -12.83
C ALA A 406 5.67 31.94 -12.29
N ASP A 407 4.55 31.26 -12.05
CA ASP A 407 3.30 31.84 -11.54
C ASP A 407 2.90 31.19 -10.21
N GLY A 408 2.54 32.00 -9.21
CA GLY A 408 2.12 31.52 -7.89
C GLY A 408 3.19 30.66 -7.22
N GLN A 409 4.33 31.26 -6.86
CA GLN A 409 5.49 30.53 -6.32
C GLN A 409 5.14 29.69 -5.09
N GLU A 410 4.26 30.20 -4.24
CA GLU A 410 3.78 29.54 -3.04
C GLU A 410 2.48 28.78 -3.33
N LEU A 411 1.48 29.49 -3.88
CA LEU A 411 0.14 28.99 -4.13
C LEU A 411 -0.40 29.48 -5.48
N TYR A 412 -0.80 28.54 -6.33
CA TYR A 412 -1.55 28.84 -7.55
C TYR A 412 -2.97 28.27 -7.45
N ILE A 413 -3.94 29.13 -7.69
CA ILE A 413 -5.37 28.81 -7.66
C ILE A 413 -5.98 29.24 -9.00
N PRO A 414 -6.55 28.30 -9.79
CA PRO A 414 -7.26 28.65 -11.03
C PRO A 414 -8.54 29.44 -10.75
N ASP A 415 -9.10 30.08 -11.77
CA ASP A 415 -10.39 30.76 -11.68
C ASP A 415 -11.51 29.78 -11.28
N ASN A 416 -12.52 30.28 -10.56
CA ASN A 416 -13.68 29.51 -10.05
C ASN A 416 -13.33 28.39 -9.04
N ALA A 417 -12.15 28.44 -8.42
CA ALA A 417 -11.74 27.57 -7.33
C ALA A 417 -12.34 27.96 -5.96
N THR A 418 -12.30 27.04 -4.99
CA THR A 418 -12.79 27.24 -3.61
C THR A 418 -11.64 27.17 -2.61
N VAL A 419 -11.34 28.27 -1.91
CA VAL A 419 -10.14 28.33 -1.05
C VAL A 419 -10.46 28.94 0.30
N THR A 420 -10.12 28.19 1.34
CA THR A 420 -10.17 28.60 2.74
C THR A 420 -8.79 28.39 3.36
N ALA A 421 -7.88 29.35 3.16
CA ALA A 421 -6.71 29.46 4.02
C ALA A 421 -7.01 30.49 5.11
N SER A 422 -7.11 30.02 6.34
CA SER A 422 -7.37 30.86 7.53
C SER A 422 -6.95 30.11 8.79
N ASN A 423 -6.91 30.82 9.93
CA ASN A 423 -6.46 30.33 11.22
C ASN A 423 -4.93 30.10 11.25
N PHE A 424 -4.21 31.23 11.31
CA PHE A 424 -2.82 31.31 11.75
C PHE A 424 -1.79 30.60 10.85
N ASN A 425 -1.95 30.70 9.53
CA ASN A 425 -0.90 30.29 8.58
C ASN A 425 0.23 31.33 8.49
N VAL A 426 1.43 30.92 8.05
CA VAL A 426 2.52 31.81 7.65
C VAL A 426 2.79 31.63 6.16
N LEU A 427 2.54 32.69 5.38
CA LEU A 427 2.42 32.64 3.93
C LEU A 427 3.47 33.51 3.24
N GLY A 428 4.25 32.91 2.34
CA GLY A 428 5.32 33.52 1.56
C GLY A 428 6.52 33.99 2.39
N HIS A 429 7.33 34.89 1.82
CA HIS A 429 8.46 35.53 2.48
C HIS A 429 8.84 36.83 1.76
N ARG A 430 9.56 37.74 2.44
CA ARG A 430 9.92 39.10 1.97
C ARG A 430 10.75 39.17 0.68
N GLY A 431 11.14 38.03 0.11
CA GLY A 431 11.74 37.98 -1.23
C GLY A 431 10.71 38.03 -2.37
N LEU A 432 9.43 37.87 -2.05
CA LEU A 432 8.31 37.82 -2.99
C LEU A 432 7.31 38.93 -2.67
N THR A 433 6.69 39.46 -3.71
CA THR A 433 5.46 40.27 -3.62
C THR A 433 4.23 39.36 -3.62
N ASN A 434 3.05 39.88 -3.27
CA ASN A 434 1.78 39.16 -3.33
C ASN A 434 1.56 38.53 -4.72
N ALA A 435 1.72 39.34 -5.78
CA ALA A 435 1.55 38.91 -7.17
C ALA A 435 2.56 37.86 -7.65
N ARG A 436 3.69 37.65 -6.95
CA ARG A 436 4.64 36.55 -7.24
C ARG A 436 4.35 35.32 -6.40
N ALA A 437 4.02 35.50 -5.12
CA ALA A 437 3.75 34.40 -4.21
C ALA A 437 2.45 33.68 -4.56
N PHE A 438 1.41 34.43 -4.93
CA PHE A 438 0.03 33.96 -4.97
C PHE A 438 -0.70 34.35 -6.27
N VAL A 439 -1.51 33.42 -6.80
CA VAL A 439 -2.46 33.67 -7.90
C VAL A 439 -3.87 33.40 -7.38
N ASN A 440 -4.82 34.31 -7.67
CA ASN A 440 -6.23 34.26 -7.24
C ASN A 440 -6.43 33.96 -5.75
N PHE A 441 -5.58 34.53 -4.91
CA PHE A 441 -5.62 34.33 -3.47
C PHE A 441 -5.34 35.61 -2.70
N THR A 442 -6.08 35.79 -1.61
CA THR A 442 -5.87 36.82 -0.61
C THR A 442 -6.05 36.13 0.74
N SER A 443 -5.09 36.34 1.65
CA SER A 443 -5.08 35.73 2.98
C SER A 443 -6.17 36.29 3.88
N SER A 444 -6.58 35.52 4.90
CA SER A 444 -7.46 36.03 5.95
C SER A 444 -6.69 36.93 6.94
N GLY A 445 -7.40 37.80 7.66
CA GLY A 445 -6.81 38.65 8.71
C GLY A 445 -6.29 37.90 9.96
N THR A 446 -6.26 36.56 9.96
CA THR A 446 -5.63 35.75 11.03
C THR A 446 -4.29 35.14 10.61
N ASP A 447 -4.02 35.09 9.30
CA ASP A 447 -2.77 34.59 8.76
C ASP A 447 -1.69 35.69 8.80
N ILE A 448 -0.42 35.28 8.70
CA ILE A 448 0.72 36.19 8.58
C ILE A 448 1.21 36.15 7.14
N THR A 449 1.11 37.26 6.43
CA THR A 449 1.68 37.45 5.10
C THR A 449 3.11 37.97 5.21
N ALA A 450 4.06 37.04 5.13
CA ALA A 450 5.47 37.33 5.30
C ALA A 450 6.14 37.94 4.05
N ILE A 451 5.38 38.13 2.97
CA ILE A 451 5.75 38.78 1.69
C ILE A 451 6.14 40.26 1.84
N SER A 452 6.79 40.85 0.83
CA SER A 452 7.37 42.21 0.91
C SER A 452 6.37 43.34 1.08
N ASP A 453 5.15 43.11 0.60
CA ASP A 453 3.97 43.97 0.53
C ASP A 453 2.83 43.44 1.43
N GLY A 454 3.14 42.52 2.35
CA GLY A 454 2.22 41.97 3.34
C GLY A 454 2.26 42.70 4.68
N ASP A 455 1.47 42.20 5.62
CA ASP A 455 1.31 42.72 6.99
C ASP A 455 2.58 42.55 7.87
N SER A 456 3.38 41.51 7.64
CA SER A 456 4.60 41.24 8.44
C SER A 456 5.80 40.77 7.61
N PRO A 457 6.41 41.64 6.77
CA PRO A 457 7.45 41.27 5.81
C PRO A 457 8.69 40.60 6.42
N THR A 458 8.75 39.26 6.37
CA THR A 458 9.76 38.44 7.06
C THR A 458 10.63 37.67 6.07
N ARG A 459 11.96 37.69 6.26
CA ARG A 459 12.90 36.92 5.42
C ARG A 459 12.73 35.42 5.67
N LEU A 460 12.77 34.57 4.63
CA LEU A 460 12.64 33.11 4.75
C LEU A 460 13.54 32.49 5.84
N GLY A 461 14.81 32.92 5.91
CA GLY A 461 15.77 32.45 6.92
C GLY A 461 15.53 32.95 8.35
N ALA A 462 14.50 33.76 8.58
CA ALA A 462 13.97 34.10 9.91
C ALA A 462 12.63 33.38 10.21
N ILE A 463 12.08 32.64 9.24
CA ILE A 463 10.90 31.77 9.43
C ILE A 463 11.36 30.34 9.72
N LEU A 464 12.21 29.79 8.84
CA LEU A 464 12.64 28.40 8.81
C LEU A 464 14.17 28.25 8.64
N ASN A 465 14.73 27.22 9.28
CA ASN A 465 16.00 26.64 8.85
C ASN A 465 15.78 25.89 7.53
N ARG A 466 16.54 26.26 6.50
CA ARG A 466 16.41 25.72 5.13
C ARG A 466 16.90 24.28 4.98
N SER A 467 17.56 23.70 5.99
CA SER A 467 18.01 22.31 5.96
C SER A 467 16.94 21.35 6.49
N LEU A 468 16.58 20.33 5.69
CA LEU A 468 15.70 19.24 6.09
C LEU A 468 16.46 18.26 7.03
N ALA A 469 16.19 18.32 8.33
CA ALA A 469 16.98 17.68 9.38
C ALA A 469 16.11 16.87 10.37
N SER A 470 16.76 16.06 11.23
CA SER A 470 16.05 15.42 12.35
C SER A 470 15.95 16.40 13.51
N ASN A 471 14.74 16.92 13.75
CA ASN A 471 14.46 17.91 14.79
C ASN A 471 13.62 17.29 15.93
N GLY A 472 13.99 16.08 16.36
CA GLY A 472 13.32 15.33 17.45
C GLY A 472 12.04 14.55 17.06
N GLY A 473 11.49 14.76 15.85
CA GLY A 473 10.35 14.01 15.33
C GLY A 473 10.70 12.66 14.69
N PRO A 474 9.70 11.81 14.37
CA PRO A 474 9.89 10.50 13.74
C PRO A 474 10.34 10.58 12.28
N THR A 475 10.16 11.73 11.63
CA THR A 475 10.64 12.02 10.27
C THR A 475 11.41 13.35 10.25
N ARG A 476 12.10 13.65 9.14
CA ARG A 476 12.85 14.91 9.01
C ARG A 476 11.90 16.08 8.71
N THR A 477 12.19 17.23 9.31
CA THR A 477 11.41 18.47 9.18
C THR A 477 12.35 19.68 8.98
N HIS A 478 11.78 20.86 8.77
CA HIS A 478 12.49 22.13 8.86
C HIS A 478 12.30 22.71 10.26
N ALA A 479 13.38 23.05 10.95
CA ALA A 479 13.29 23.68 12.26
C ALA A 479 12.77 25.12 12.12
N LEU A 480 11.86 25.53 13.01
CA LEU A 480 11.46 26.93 13.13
C LEU A 480 12.63 27.73 13.71
N VAL A 481 12.79 28.99 13.27
CA VAL A 481 13.81 29.89 13.82
C VAL A 481 13.30 30.50 15.13
N VAL A 482 14.18 30.71 16.12
CA VAL A 482 13.81 31.39 17.37
C VAL A 482 13.36 32.82 17.06
N GLY A 483 12.17 33.21 17.55
CA GLY A 483 11.54 34.48 17.20
C GLY A 483 10.88 34.51 15.81
N SER A 484 10.73 33.36 15.15
CA SER A 484 9.94 33.23 13.92
C SER A 484 8.46 33.60 14.16
N PRO A 485 7.77 34.22 13.19
CA PRO A 485 6.31 34.42 13.25
C PRO A 485 5.53 33.10 13.36
N ALA A 486 6.14 31.95 13.05
CA ALA A 486 5.55 30.62 13.27
C ALA A 486 5.70 30.09 14.71
N VAL A 487 6.44 30.79 15.57
CA VAL A 487 6.65 30.43 17.00
C VAL A 487 5.93 31.40 17.93
N MET A 488 5.76 32.67 17.53
CA MET A 488 5.05 33.68 18.32
C MET A 488 3.53 33.59 18.13
N ARG A 489 2.86 32.66 18.83
CA ARG A 489 1.42 32.69 19.16
C ARG A 489 1.09 31.69 20.27
#